data_AF-A0A2P6PD17-F1
#
_entry.id   AF-A0A2P6PD17-F1
#
_cell.length_a   1.000
_cell.length_b   1.000
_cell.length_c   1.000
_cell.angle_alpha   90.00
_cell.angle_beta   90.00
_cell.angle_gamma   90.00
#
_symmetry.space_group_name_H-M   'P 1'
#
loop_
_entity.id
_entity.type
_entity.pdbx_description
1 polymer ?
#
loop_
_entity_poly.entity_id
_entity_poly.type
_entity_poly.pdbx_seq_one_letter_code
_entity_poly.pdbx_strand_id
1 'polypeptide(L)'
;MAAVLLSSSAFFFFLTTIFLFSISSWEVEAHPVSTLINKKLYNNLFLHKDDTACPANDFYIYRSFIEATKYFPRFGTTGSLATRKLEIAAFLARVKKILG
;
A
#
# COMPACT_ATOMS: atom_id res chain seq x y z
N MET A 1 -37.24 17.61 -34.16
CA MET A 1 -37.02 16.40 -33.33
C MET A 1 -35.57 15.93 -33.34
N ALA A 2 -34.83 15.96 -34.46
CA ALA A 2 -33.41 15.55 -34.51
C ALA A 2 -32.45 16.36 -33.60
N ALA A 3 -32.63 17.68 -33.47
CA ALA A 3 -31.74 18.53 -32.65
C ALA A 3 -31.79 18.23 -31.14
N VAL A 4 -32.92 17.73 -30.62
CA VAL A 4 -33.10 17.34 -29.20
C VAL A 4 -32.45 15.98 -28.92
N LEU A 5 -32.33 15.13 -29.95
CA LEU A 5 -31.66 13.84 -29.86
C LEU A 5 -30.13 14.00 -29.90
N LEU A 6 -29.62 14.93 -30.71
CA LEU A 6 -28.20 15.31 -30.76
C LEU A 6 -27.70 15.92 -29.44
N SER A 7 -28.53 16.70 -28.73
CA SER A 7 -28.17 17.25 -27.41
C SER A 7 -28.16 16.19 -26.31
N SER A 8 -29.08 15.21 -26.37
CA SER A 8 -29.12 14.10 -25.41
C SER A 8 -27.90 13.19 -25.53
N SER A 9 -27.47 12.81 -26.74
CA SER A 9 -26.30 11.94 -26.90
C SER A 9 -25.01 12.62 -26.43
N ALA A 10 -24.82 13.90 -26.76
CA ALA A 10 -23.67 14.68 -26.33
C ALA A 10 -23.58 14.81 -24.80
N PHE A 11 -24.72 14.96 -24.11
CA PHE A 11 -24.79 15.00 -22.65
C PHE A 11 -24.37 13.68 -22.01
N PHE A 12 -24.80 12.53 -22.54
CA PHE A 12 -24.39 11.22 -22.05
C PHE A 12 -22.88 10.98 -22.23
N PHE A 13 -22.31 11.34 -23.38
CA PHE A 13 -20.85 11.26 -23.57
C PHE A 13 -20.11 12.13 -22.57
N PHE A 14 -20.58 13.36 -22.32
CA PHE A 14 -20.00 14.27 -21.33
C PHE A 14 -20.09 13.71 -19.90
N LEU A 15 -21.21 13.08 -19.55
CA LEU A 15 -21.39 12.45 -18.23
C LEU A 15 -20.45 11.25 -18.06
N THR A 16 -20.28 10.44 -19.11
CA THR A 16 -19.38 9.27 -19.07
C THR A 16 -17.92 9.66 -19.00
N THR A 17 -17.49 10.73 -19.68
CA THR A 17 -16.11 11.21 -19.59
C THR A 17 -15.83 11.82 -18.23
N ILE A 18 -16.76 12.58 -17.64
CA ILE A 18 -16.65 13.08 -16.25
C ILE A 18 -16.56 11.93 -15.25
N PHE A 19 -17.37 10.87 -15.43
CA PHE A 19 -17.36 9.70 -14.54
C PHE A 19 -16.04 8.92 -14.64
N LEU A 20 -15.53 8.70 -15.85
CA LEU A 20 -14.23 8.04 -16.08
C LEU A 20 -13.05 8.90 -15.59
N PHE A 21 -13.12 10.22 -15.75
CA PHE A 21 -12.10 11.15 -15.26
C PHE A 21 -12.10 11.24 -13.72
N SER A 22 -13.28 11.14 -13.10
CA SER A 22 -13.41 11.07 -11.64
C SER A 22 -12.80 9.80 -11.06
N ILE A 23 -12.84 8.68 -11.79
CA ILE A 23 -12.19 7.42 -11.36
C ILE A 23 -10.65 7.54 -11.43
N SER A 24 -10.10 8.32 -12.37
CA SER A 24 -8.65 8.50 -12.52
C SER A 24 -8.01 9.50 -11.56
N SER A 25 -8.78 10.41 -10.95
CA SER A 25 -8.24 11.52 -10.14
C SER A 25 -8.03 11.23 -8.66
N TRP A 26 -8.25 10.01 -8.18
CA TRP A 26 -7.68 9.61 -6.88
C TRP A 26 -6.20 9.28 -7.06
N GLU A 27 -5.40 10.30 -7.31
CA GLU A 27 -3.99 10.25 -6.91
C GLU A 27 -3.95 10.14 -5.40
N VAL A 28 -3.94 8.90 -4.92
CA VAL A 28 -3.55 8.57 -3.56
C VAL A 28 -2.10 9.03 -3.45
N GLU A 29 -1.82 10.03 -2.60
CA GLU A 29 -0.45 10.33 -2.19
C GLU A 29 0.15 9.08 -1.55
N ALA A 30 0.84 8.29 -2.37
CA ALA A 30 1.48 7.07 -1.97
C ALA A 30 2.73 7.42 -1.15
N HIS A 31 2.54 7.64 0.15
CA HIS A 31 3.68 7.83 1.04
C HIS A 31 4.41 6.49 1.17
N PRO A 32 5.73 6.44 0.93
CA PRO A 32 6.50 5.20 1.03
C PRO A 32 6.30 4.50 2.37
N VAL A 33 6.25 3.16 2.38
CA VAL A 33 6.11 2.36 3.62
C VAL A 33 7.21 2.68 4.63
N SER A 34 8.41 3.04 4.16
CA SER A 34 9.54 3.48 4.98
C SER A 34 9.26 4.70 5.86
N THR A 35 8.23 5.51 5.54
CA THR A 35 7.79 6.64 6.38
C THR A 35 6.95 6.19 7.58
N LEU A 36 6.28 5.04 7.48
CA LEU A 36 5.40 4.50 8.52
C LEU A 36 6.12 3.53 9.45
N ILE A 37 7.11 2.80 8.93
CA ILE A 37 7.94 1.88 9.71
C ILE A 37 9.41 2.12 9.38
N ASN A 38 10.14 2.64 10.36
CA ASN A 38 11.58 2.85 10.24
C ASN A 38 12.36 1.59 10.67
N LYS A 39 13.67 1.56 10.33
CA LYS A 39 14.56 0.44 10.65
C LYS A 39 14.59 0.08 12.13
N LYS A 40 14.57 1.08 13.03
CA LYS A 40 14.61 0.86 14.48
C LYS A 40 13.35 0.14 14.96
N LEU A 41 12.18 0.61 14.54
CA LEU A 41 10.90 -0.02 14.88
C LEU A 41 10.81 -1.44 14.31
N TYR A 42 11.24 -1.64 13.06
CA TYR A 42 11.28 -2.97 12.44
C TYR A 42 12.15 -3.94 13.25
N ASN A 43 13.38 -3.54 13.61
CA ASN A 43 14.27 -4.39 14.41
C ASN A 43 13.69 -4.70 15.79
N ASN A 44 13.00 -3.75 16.42
CA ASN A 44 12.34 -3.97 17.72
C ASN A 44 11.17 -4.97 17.65
N LEU A 45 10.52 -5.13 16.49
CA LEU A 45 9.46 -6.13 16.33
C LEU A 45 10.03 -7.56 16.27
N PHE A 46 11.25 -7.69 15.77
CA PHE A 46 11.97 -8.94 15.54
C PHE A 46 13.29 -8.98 16.33
N LEU A 47 13.22 -8.84 17.65
CA LEU A 47 14.38 -8.70 18.54
C LEU A 47 15.44 -9.81 18.39
N HIS A 48 15.01 -11.06 18.17
CA HIS A 48 15.90 -12.23 18.14
C HIS A 48 16.24 -12.72 16.72
N LYS A 49 15.85 -11.98 15.66
CA LYS A 49 16.06 -12.46 14.28
C LYS A 49 17.54 -12.47 13.86
N ASP A 50 18.36 -11.65 14.51
CA ASP A 50 19.79 -11.47 14.18
C ASP A 50 20.70 -12.15 15.22
N ASP A 51 20.13 -12.93 16.15
CA ASP A 51 20.92 -13.68 17.12
C ASP A 51 21.69 -14.80 16.41
N THR A 52 22.94 -15.05 16.80
CA THR A 52 23.79 -16.08 16.18
C THR A 52 23.23 -17.50 16.32
N ALA A 53 22.32 -17.71 17.27
CA ALA A 53 21.59 -18.96 17.46
C ALA A 53 20.43 -19.16 16.45
N CYS A 54 20.04 -18.12 15.71
CA CYS A 54 18.98 -18.20 14.71
C CYS A 54 19.55 -18.67 13.35
N PRO A 55 19.08 -19.79 12.79
CA PRO A 55 19.52 -20.26 11.47
C PRO A 55 19.18 -19.29 10.32
N ALA A 56 18.19 -18.42 10.54
CA ALA A 56 17.72 -17.42 9.58
C ALA A 56 18.33 -16.03 9.81
N ASN A 57 19.49 -15.95 10.48
CA ASN A 57 20.22 -14.71 10.69
C ASN A 57 20.42 -13.96 9.35
N ASP A 58 20.23 -12.64 9.37
CA ASP A 58 20.30 -11.73 8.21
C ASP A 58 19.32 -12.03 7.05
N PHE A 59 18.41 -12.99 7.18
CA PHE A 59 17.45 -13.29 6.11
C PHE A 59 16.31 -12.27 6.04
N TYR A 60 15.76 -11.87 7.20
CA TYR A 60 14.60 -10.95 7.30
C TYR A 60 15.02 -9.51 7.62
N ILE A 61 15.91 -8.92 6.81
CA ILE A 61 16.42 -7.56 7.01
C ILE A 61 15.48 -6.45 6.49
N TYR A 62 15.51 -5.30 7.17
CA TYR A 62 14.68 -4.14 6.86
C TYR A 62 14.79 -3.67 5.39
N ARG A 63 16.00 -3.72 4.80
CA ARG A 63 16.21 -3.31 3.40
C ARG A 63 15.41 -4.16 2.43
N SER A 64 15.43 -5.48 2.60
CA SER A 64 14.67 -6.43 1.78
C SER A 64 13.17 -6.23 1.93
N PHE A 65 12.69 -5.96 3.15
CA PHE A 65 11.28 -5.63 3.38
C PHE A 65 10.86 -4.37 2.61
N ILE A 66 11.61 -3.26 2.74
CA ILE A 66 11.27 -2.02 2.02
C ILE A 66 11.35 -2.21 0.50
N GLU A 67 12.35 -2.93 0.00
CA GLU A 67 12.46 -3.24 -1.43
C GLU A 67 11.25 -4.03 -1.92
N ALA A 68 10.81 -5.05 -1.18
CA ALA A 68 9.63 -5.84 -1.50
C ALA A 68 8.36 -4.97 -1.59
N THR A 69 8.19 -3.97 -0.70
CA THR A 69 7.01 -3.10 -0.74
C THR A 69 6.87 -2.30 -2.03
N LYS A 70 7.97 -2.02 -2.75
CA LYS A 70 7.94 -1.33 -4.05
C LYS A 70 7.25 -2.15 -5.15
N TYR A 71 7.27 -3.48 -5.04
CA TYR A 71 6.60 -4.37 -5.98
C TYR A 71 5.09 -4.49 -5.70
N PHE A 72 4.63 -4.03 -4.54
CA PHE A 72 3.23 -4.07 -4.13
C PHE A 72 2.75 -2.64 -3.80
N PRO A 73 2.54 -1.78 -4.80
CA PRO A 73 2.32 -0.33 -4.59
C PRO A 73 1.08 0.02 -3.77
N ARG A 74 0.15 -0.92 -3.57
CA ARG A 74 -1.05 -0.76 -2.74
C ARG A 74 -0.85 -1.14 -1.27
N PHE A 75 0.22 -1.86 -0.96
CA PHE A 75 0.53 -2.34 0.40
C PHE A 75 1.00 -1.19 1.28
N GLY A 76 0.30 -0.95 2.40
CA GLY A 76 0.65 0.09 3.36
C GLY A 76 0.48 1.51 2.82
N THR A 77 -0.22 1.69 1.71
CA THR A 77 -0.48 2.98 1.03
C THR A 77 -1.97 3.28 0.86
N THR A 78 -2.86 2.32 1.13
CA THR A 78 -4.30 2.44 0.89
C THR A 78 -5.07 2.86 2.16
N GLY A 79 -5.96 3.85 2.02
CA GLY A 79 -6.84 4.30 3.11
C GLY A 79 -6.20 5.29 4.08
N SER A 80 -6.82 5.46 5.25
CA SER A 80 -6.36 6.41 6.27
C SER A 80 -4.97 6.04 6.82
N LEU A 81 -4.26 6.99 7.43
CA LEU A 81 -2.99 6.73 8.11
C LEU A 81 -3.11 5.59 9.14
N ALA A 82 -4.21 5.54 9.89
CA ALA A 82 -4.48 4.48 10.85
C ALA A 82 -4.64 3.11 10.16
N THR A 83 -5.39 3.06 9.06
CA THR A 83 -5.58 1.84 8.25
C THR A 83 -4.25 1.30 7.72
N ARG A 84 -3.40 2.18 7.19
CA ARG A 84 -2.09 1.81 6.64
C ARG A 84 -1.14 1.26 7.71
N LYS A 85 -1.11 1.89 8.90
CA LYS A 85 -0.34 1.39 10.05
C LYS A 85 -0.86 0.02 10.51
N LEU A 86 -2.19 -0.16 10.53
CA LEU A 86 -2.81 -1.42 10.92
C LEU A 86 -2.48 -2.55 9.93
N GLU A 87 -2.54 -2.28 8.62
CA GLU A 87 -2.16 -3.24 7.57
C GLU A 87 -0.72 -3.73 7.76
N ILE A 88 0.23 -2.80 7.91
CA ILE A 88 1.65 -3.12 8.13
C ILE A 88 1.82 -3.94 9.42
N ALA A 89 1.17 -3.53 10.51
CA ALA A 89 1.25 -4.23 11.79
C ALA A 89 0.69 -5.66 11.69
N ALA A 90 -0.47 -5.84 11.05
CA ALA A 90 -1.10 -7.14 10.86
C ALA A 90 -0.22 -8.08 10.02
N PHE A 91 0.36 -7.57 8.93
CA PHE A 91 1.29 -8.32 8.09
C PHE A 91 2.52 -8.79 8.88
N LEU A 92 3.19 -7.87 9.58
CA LEU A 92 4.42 -8.19 10.33
C LEU A 92 4.14 -9.13 11.51
N ALA A 93 3.00 -8.97 12.19
CA ALA A 93 2.59 -9.91 13.24
C ALA A 93 2.38 -11.32 12.69
N ARG A 94 1.77 -11.45 11.50
CA ARG A 94 1.60 -12.74 10.84
C ARG A 94 2.93 -13.37 10.45
N VAL A 95 3.86 -12.58 9.88
CA VAL A 95 5.21 -13.06 9.54
C VAL A 95 5.96 -13.50 10.80
N LYS A 96 5.94 -12.70 11.87
CA LYS A 96 6.58 -13.05 13.15
C LYS A 96 6.09 -14.38 13.70
N LYS A 97 4.79 -14.66 13.63
CA LYS A 97 4.21 -15.94 14.06
C LYS A 97 4.72 -17.14 13.26
N ILE A 98 5.14 -16.94 12.01
CA ILE A 98 5.71 -18.01 11.17
C ILE A 98 7.19 -18.24 11.51
N LEU A 99 7.89 -17.21 12.00
CA LEU A 99 9.33 -17.22 12.24
C LEU A 99 9.75 -17.53 13.68
N GLY A 100 8.82 -17.44 14.64
CA GLY A 100 9.04 -17.82 16.05
C GLY A 100 8.32 -19.11 16.37
#